data_AF-A0A858ZP21-F1
#
_entry.id   AF-A0A858ZP21-F1
#
_cell.length_a   1.000
_cell.length_b   1.000
_cell.length_c   1.000
_cell.angle_alpha   90.00
_cell.angle_beta   90.00
_cell.angle_gamma   90.00
#
_symmetry.space_group_name_H-M   'P 1'
#
loop_
_entity.id
_entity.type
_entity.pdbx_description
1 polymer ?
#
loop_
_entity_poly.entity_id
_entity_poly.type
_entity_poly.pdbx_seq_one_letter_code
_entity_poly.pdbx_strand_id
1 'polypeptide(L)'
;MKINIRGRRAYLYRRRWVPVGPGVPHGYPAEDYVGAIDADAESIPAQLLQLLSEAEQEQLHDKVLRPAAQARAARERRALDPQWRIAEATRLLSEAAQLSQERRVLRSTLAPALQALDAIRLADSAPIRPPQPVPAASDRMAEALAAVKAAAAAVRDGAYGHAPAEGARSTRTYRLWSELTEALDGSRQSLLRALQEKGFVKARKA
;
A
#
# COMPACT_ATOMS: atom_id res chain seq x y z
N MET A 1 -31.46 9.48 -4.72
CA MET A 1 -31.73 10.01 -3.36
C MET A 1 -30.80 11.18 -3.06
N LYS A 2 -31.22 12.13 -2.21
CA LYS A 2 -30.37 13.22 -1.69
C LYS A 2 -29.98 12.90 -0.25
N ILE A 3 -28.70 13.07 0.07
CA ILE A 3 -28.13 12.82 1.39
C ILE A 3 -27.48 14.12 1.85
N ASN A 4 -27.97 14.67 2.96
CA ASN A 4 -27.43 15.88 3.57
C ASN A 4 -26.74 15.54 4.88
N ILE A 5 -25.42 15.68 4.95
CA ILE A 5 -24.66 15.47 6.19
C ILE A 5 -24.63 16.79 6.96
N ARG A 6 -25.09 16.76 8.21
CA ARG A 6 -25.05 17.91 9.14
C ARG A 6 -24.53 17.44 10.49
N GLY A 7 -23.32 17.86 10.83
CA GLY A 7 -22.63 17.41 12.04
C GLY A 7 -22.48 15.89 12.04
N ARG A 8 -23.04 15.22 13.05
CA ARG A 8 -22.94 13.76 13.24
C ARG A 8 -24.02 12.95 12.51
N ARG A 9 -24.96 13.58 11.79
CA ARG A 9 -26.08 12.88 11.16
C ARG A 9 -26.14 13.11 9.65
N ALA A 10 -26.49 12.05 8.93
CA ALA A 10 -26.83 12.07 7.51
C ALA A 10 -28.36 11.95 7.36
N TYR A 11 -28.98 12.98 6.79
CA TYR A 11 -30.41 13.05 6.54
C TYR A 11 -30.72 12.63 5.11
N LEU A 12 -31.70 11.73 4.95
CA LEU A 12 -32.05 11.08 3.70
C LEU A 12 -33.36 11.64 3.15
N TYR A 13 -33.33 12.08 1.89
CA TYR A 13 -34.50 12.63 1.20
C TYR A 13 -34.67 11.98 -0.17
N ARG A 14 -35.89 11.52 -0.47
CA ARG A 14 -36.28 11.03 -1.79
C ARG A 14 -36.74 12.21 -2.64
N ARG A 15 -36.08 12.42 -3.78
CA ARG A 15 -36.44 13.49 -4.72
C ARG A 15 -37.43 12.94 -5.73
N ARG A 16 -38.52 13.65 -5.96
CA ARG A 16 -39.48 13.37 -7.04
C ARG A 16 -39.82 14.64 -7.80
N TRP A 17 -40.16 14.47 -9.08
CA TRP A 17 -40.68 15.56 -9.90
C TRP A 17 -42.19 15.66 -9.70
N VAL A 18 -42.69 16.84 -9.38
CA VAL A 18 -44.12 17.09 -9.21
C VAL A 18 -44.59 18.01 -10.34
N PRO A 19 -45.46 17.54 -11.25
CA PRO A 19 -46.02 18.41 -12.28
C PRO A 19 -46.94 19.46 -11.65
N VAL A 20 -46.96 20.67 -12.23
CA VAL A 20 -47.80 21.79 -11.71
C VAL A 20 -49.30 21.53 -11.95
N GLY A 21 -49.63 20.73 -12.96
CA GLY A 21 -50.99 20.34 -13.31
C GLY A 21 -51.02 19.20 -14.33
N PRO A 22 -52.19 18.61 -14.59
CA PRO A 22 -52.32 17.52 -15.56
C PRO A 22 -51.91 17.98 -16.97
N GLY A 23 -50.96 17.29 -17.59
CA GLY A 23 -50.48 17.58 -18.95
C GLY A 23 -49.53 18.77 -19.09
N VAL A 24 -49.14 19.42 -17.98
CA VAL A 24 -48.18 20.53 -18.01
C VAL A 24 -46.75 19.99 -17.93
N PRO A 25 -45.85 20.29 -18.89
CA PRO A 25 -44.47 19.80 -18.90
C PRO A 25 -43.60 20.44 -17.81
N HIS A 26 -44.05 21.56 -17.23
CA HIS A 26 -43.42 22.22 -16.10
C HIS A 26 -43.79 21.54 -14.79
N GLY A 27 -42.79 21.43 -13.91
CA GLY A 27 -42.91 20.87 -12.59
C GLY A 27 -41.86 21.46 -11.66
N TYR A 28 -41.88 21.03 -10.41
CA TYR A 28 -40.90 21.40 -9.42
C TYR A 28 -40.37 20.15 -8.70
N PRO A 29 -39.12 20.16 -8.22
CA PRO A 29 -38.61 19.08 -7.40
C PRO A 29 -39.23 19.14 -6.00
N ALA A 30 -39.80 18.03 -5.54
CA ALA A 30 -40.17 17.83 -4.14
C ALA A 30 -39.18 16.85 -3.47
N GLU A 31 -38.98 17.03 -2.17
CA GLU A 31 -38.09 16.23 -1.33
C GLU A 31 -38.89 15.63 -0.17
N ASP A 32 -39.10 14.32 -0.19
CA ASP A 32 -39.77 13.61 0.90
C ASP A 32 -38.71 13.06 1.87
N TYR A 33 -38.86 13.34 3.16
CA TYR A 33 -37.93 12.85 4.19
C TYR A 33 -38.12 11.34 4.40
N VAL A 34 -37.02 10.59 4.33
CA VAL A 34 -37.03 9.13 4.49
C VAL A 34 -36.53 8.73 5.87
N GLY A 35 -35.52 9.44 6.40
CA GLY A 35 -34.95 9.13 7.69
C GLY A 35 -33.57 9.74 7.90
N ALA A 36 -32.89 9.32 8.97
CA ALA A 36 -31.53 9.75 9.26
C ALA A 36 -30.72 8.60 9.83
N ILE A 37 -29.44 8.60 9.50
CA ILE A 37 -28.42 7.68 10.01
C ILE A 37 -27.25 8.48 10.56
N ASP A 38 -26.45 7.91 11.45
CA ASP A 38 -25.22 8.56 11.89
C ASP A 38 -24.21 8.63 10.72
N ALA A 39 -23.48 9.73 10.67
CA ALA A 39 -22.49 9.98 9.61
C ALA A 39 -21.26 9.06 9.71
N ASP A 40 -21.07 8.42 10.86
CA ASP A 40 -20.05 7.41 11.15
C ASP A 40 -20.62 5.99 11.24
N ALA A 41 -21.88 5.77 10.83
CA ALA A 41 -22.49 4.44 10.85
C ALA A 41 -21.81 3.47 9.87
N GLU A 42 -21.67 2.21 10.32
CA GLU A 42 -21.03 1.13 9.55
C GLU A 42 -22.03 0.21 8.85
N SER A 43 -23.31 0.29 9.23
CA SER A 43 -24.38 -0.49 8.64
C SER A 43 -25.67 0.33 8.55
N ILE A 44 -26.53 -0.01 7.59
CA ILE A 44 -27.83 0.63 7.43
C ILE A 44 -28.77 0.02 8.51
N PRO A 45 -29.42 0.83 9.36
CA PRO A 45 -30.40 0.33 10.33
C PRO A 45 -31.51 -0.47 9.65
N ALA A 46 -31.96 -1.55 10.29
CA ALA A 46 -32.98 -2.45 9.75
C ALA A 46 -34.28 -1.72 9.35
N GLN A 47 -34.66 -0.69 10.11
CA GLN A 47 -35.83 0.14 9.83
C GLN A 47 -35.67 0.93 8.54
N LEU A 48 -34.46 1.37 8.20
CA LEU A 48 -34.19 2.08 6.94
C LEU A 48 -34.03 1.12 5.76
N LEU A 49 -33.50 -0.09 5.98
CA LEU A 49 -33.41 -1.11 4.93
C LEU A 49 -34.77 -1.45 4.33
N GLN A 50 -35.83 -1.48 5.15
CA GLN A 50 -37.20 -1.73 4.69
C GLN A 50 -37.80 -0.58 3.85
N LEU A 51 -37.27 0.64 4.01
CA LEU A 51 -37.80 1.85 3.37
C LEU A 51 -37.04 2.25 2.10
N LEU A 52 -35.82 1.74 1.94
CA LEU A 52 -34.90 2.09 0.86
C LEU A 52 -34.89 1.01 -0.23
N SER A 53 -34.94 1.42 -1.48
CA SER A 53 -34.68 0.50 -2.60
C SER A 53 -33.21 0.09 -2.65
N GLU A 54 -32.88 -1.00 -3.36
CA GLU A 54 -31.50 -1.45 -3.51
C GLU A 54 -30.56 -0.35 -4.04
N ALA A 55 -31.01 0.42 -5.03
CA ALA A 55 -30.24 1.54 -5.57
C ALA A 55 -30.03 2.69 -4.55
N GLU A 56 -31.00 2.92 -3.65
CA GLU A 56 -30.86 3.90 -2.58
C GLU A 56 -29.94 3.39 -1.46
N GLN A 57 -29.99 2.09 -1.16
CA GLN A 57 -29.07 1.45 -0.22
C GLN A 57 -27.62 1.53 -0.73
N GLU A 58 -27.39 1.28 -2.01
CA GLU A 58 -26.06 1.42 -2.64
C GLU A 58 -25.56 2.88 -2.57
N GLN A 59 -26.43 3.86 -2.87
CA GLN A 59 -26.08 5.27 -2.71
C GLN A 59 -25.73 5.65 -1.28
N LEU A 60 -26.45 5.10 -0.28
CA LEU A 60 -26.17 5.33 1.12
C LEU A 60 -24.84 4.70 1.55
N HIS A 61 -24.59 3.47 1.08
CA HIS A 61 -23.35 2.75 1.33
C HIS A 61 -22.14 3.55 0.81
N ASP A 62 -22.22 4.04 -0.42
CA ASP A 62 -21.11 4.73 -1.06
C ASP A 62 -20.85 6.13 -0.49
N LYS A 63 -21.89 6.84 -0.07
CA LYS A 63 -21.79 8.23 0.40
C LYS A 63 -21.62 8.38 1.91
N VAL A 64 -21.99 7.37 2.70
CA VAL A 64 -21.92 7.46 4.18
C VAL A 64 -21.08 6.32 4.75
N LEU A 65 -21.45 5.06 4.51
CA LEU A 65 -20.84 3.92 5.20
C LEU A 65 -19.38 3.70 4.77
N ARG A 66 -19.09 3.71 3.47
CA ARG A 66 -17.71 3.54 2.96
C ARG A 66 -16.79 4.65 3.46
N PRO A 67 -17.15 5.95 3.38
CA PRO A 67 -16.36 7.02 3.99
C PRO A 67 -16.18 6.87 5.50
N ALA A 68 -17.22 6.46 6.24
CA ALA A 68 -17.14 6.22 7.69
C ALA A 68 -16.12 5.13 8.02
N ALA A 69 -16.20 3.99 7.33
CA ALA A 69 -15.26 2.88 7.50
C ALA A 69 -13.82 3.28 7.15
N GLN A 70 -13.62 4.03 6.06
CA GLN A 70 -12.30 4.56 5.68
C GLN A 70 -11.75 5.53 6.73
N ALA A 71 -12.59 6.44 7.24
CA ALA A 71 -12.19 7.39 8.28
C ALA A 71 -11.81 6.67 9.58
N ARG A 72 -12.55 5.62 9.96
CA ARG A 72 -12.20 4.75 11.10
C ARG A 72 -10.87 4.06 10.88
N ALA A 73 -10.69 3.38 9.75
CA ALA A 73 -9.43 2.71 9.42
C ALA A 73 -8.25 3.69 9.40
N ALA A 74 -8.45 4.92 8.92
CA ALA A 74 -7.42 5.96 8.96
C ALA A 74 -7.10 6.40 10.39
N ARG A 75 -8.11 6.53 11.27
CA ARG A 75 -7.90 6.83 12.71
C ARG A 75 -7.15 5.70 13.41
N GLU A 76 -7.52 4.45 13.14
CA GLU A 76 -6.83 3.27 13.69
C GLU A 76 -5.38 3.18 13.21
N ARG A 77 -5.13 3.43 11.92
CA ARG A 77 -3.75 3.51 11.39
C ARG A 77 -2.93 4.60 12.08
N ARG A 78 -3.48 5.80 12.22
CA ARG A 78 -2.82 6.89 12.98
C ARG A 78 -2.61 6.51 14.44
N ALA A 79 -3.54 5.77 15.04
CA ALA A 79 -3.43 5.33 16.42
C ALA A 79 -2.25 4.38 16.64
N LEU A 80 -1.87 3.61 15.61
CA LEU A 80 -0.75 2.66 15.62
C LEU A 80 0.55 3.25 15.08
N ASP A 81 0.53 4.42 14.46
CA ASP A 81 1.70 5.09 13.89
C ASP A 81 2.51 5.81 14.99
N PRO A 82 3.72 5.31 15.35
CA PRO A 82 4.53 5.93 16.38
C PRO A 82 4.96 7.36 16.05
N GLN A 83 5.18 7.67 14.76
CA GLN A 83 5.58 9.02 14.34
C GLN A 83 4.45 10.01 14.55
N TRP A 84 3.22 9.63 14.19
CA TRP A 84 2.04 10.45 14.45
C TRP A 84 1.83 10.69 15.95
N ARG A 85 2.02 9.65 16.78
CA ARG A 85 1.91 9.77 18.24
C ARG A 85 2.96 10.69 18.84
N ILE A 86 4.20 10.63 18.37
CA ILE A 86 5.28 11.53 18.80
C ILE A 86 4.99 12.98 18.40
N ALA A 87 4.47 13.21 17.18
CA ALA A 87 4.08 14.55 16.75
C ALA A 87 2.97 15.13 17.64
N GLU A 88 1.95 14.32 17.97
CA GLU A 88 0.86 14.74 18.85
C GLU A 88 1.32 14.98 20.29
N ALA A 89 2.20 14.12 20.82
CA ALA A 89 2.82 14.32 22.13
C ALA A 89 3.64 15.62 22.17
N THR A 90 4.38 15.92 21.10
CA THR A 90 5.14 17.17 20.95
C THR A 90 4.22 18.40 21.01
N ARG A 91 3.08 18.35 20.30
CA ARG A 91 2.07 19.42 20.36
C ARG A 91 1.55 19.64 21.78
N LEU A 92 1.13 18.57 22.45
CA LEU A 92 0.58 18.61 23.81
C LEU A 92 1.61 19.11 24.84
N LEU A 93 2.86 18.64 24.75
CA LEU A 93 3.94 19.10 25.62
C LEU A 93 4.28 20.57 25.38
N SER A 94 4.19 21.04 24.14
CA SER A 94 4.38 22.47 23.80
C SER A 94 3.28 23.34 24.39
N GLU A 95 2.01 22.92 24.30
CA GLU A 95 0.88 23.60 24.93
C GLU A 95 1.01 23.61 26.46
N ALA A 96 1.39 22.48 27.06
CA ALA A 96 1.65 22.40 28.49
C ALA A 96 2.80 23.34 28.91
N ALA A 97 3.86 23.44 28.11
CA ALA A 97 4.97 24.36 28.37
C ALA A 97 4.53 25.82 28.32
N GLN A 98 3.65 26.20 27.39
CA GLN A 98 3.05 27.55 27.34
C GLN A 98 2.21 27.83 28.59
N LEU A 99 1.29 26.93 28.95
CA LEU A 99 0.45 27.08 30.15
C LEU A 99 1.28 27.10 31.43
N SER A 100 2.43 26.42 31.44
CA SER A 100 3.31 26.37 32.62
C SER A 100 3.93 27.71 32.99
N GLN A 101 3.98 28.67 32.05
CA GLN A 101 4.42 30.04 32.32
C GLN A 101 3.50 30.75 33.32
N GLU A 102 2.22 30.38 33.32
CA GLU A 102 1.21 30.92 34.24
C GLU A 102 1.04 30.04 35.48
N ARG A 103 1.22 28.72 35.35
CA ARG A 103 0.97 27.76 36.43
C ARG A 103 2.06 26.70 36.50
N ARG A 104 2.84 26.70 37.57
CA ARG A 104 3.90 25.71 37.79
C ARG A 104 3.31 24.30 37.83
N VAL A 105 4.01 23.37 37.19
CA VAL A 105 3.71 21.93 37.20
C VAL A 105 4.75 21.23 38.07
N LEU A 106 4.32 20.25 38.89
CA LEU A 106 5.24 19.46 39.70
C LEU A 106 6.13 18.59 38.81
N ARG A 107 7.42 18.50 39.16
CA ARG A 107 8.37 17.65 38.44
C ARG A 107 7.95 16.17 38.43
N SER A 108 7.31 15.70 39.51
CA SER A 108 6.78 14.33 39.60
C SER A 108 5.74 14.02 38.52
N THR A 109 4.98 15.01 38.06
CA THR A 109 3.98 14.86 36.98
C THR A 109 4.66 14.64 35.62
N LEU A 110 5.87 15.17 35.41
CA LEU A 110 6.61 15.03 34.15
C LEU A 110 7.43 13.72 34.08
N ALA A 111 7.79 13.14 35.23
CA ALA A 111 8.66 11.97 35.30
C ALA A 111 8.20 10.77 34.43
N PRO A 112 6.91 10.39 34.36
CA PRO A 112 6.46 9.30 33.50
C PRO A 112 6.64 9.60 32.00
N ALA A 113 6.47 10.87 31.59
CA ALA A 113 6.65 11.27 30.20
C ALA A 113 8.12 11.17 29.79
N LEU A 114 9.04 11.57 30.66
CA LEU A 114 10.49 11.41 30.42
C LEU A 114 10.88 9.94 30.28
N GLN A 115 10.41 9.09 31.19
CA GLN A 115 10.66 7.64 31.11
C GLN A 115 10.10 7.03 29.82
N ALA A 116 8.92 7.47 29.38
CA ALA A 116 8.32 7.01 28.13
C ALA A 116 9.16 7.44 26.91
N LEU A 117 9.72 8.66 26.91
CA LEU A 117 10.61 9.14 25.85
C LEU A 117 11.90 8.30 25.76
N ASP A 118 12.50 7.96 26.91
CA ASP A 118 13.71 7.12 26.97
C ASP A 118 13.47 5.70 26.44
N ALA A 119 12.23 5.20 26.52
CA ALA A 119 11.87 3.86 26.04
C ALA A 119 11.60 3.78 24.52
N ILE A 120 11.54 4.91 23.81
CA ILE A 120 11.27 4.93 22.37
C ILE A 120 12.47 4.37 21.63
N ARG A 121 12.23 3.34 20.81
CA ARG A 121 13.26 2.77 19.93
C ARG A 121 13.49 3.70 18.74
N LEU A 122 14.66 4.33 18.70
CA LEU A 122 15.08 5.20 17.61
C LEU A 122 15.81 4.40 16.53
N ALA A 123 15.72 4.87 15.30
CA ALA A 123 16.52 4.40 14.18
C ALA A 123 17.27 5.60 13.60
N ASP A 124 18.61 5.51 13.54
CA ASP A 124 19.46 6.66 13.20
C ASP A 124 19.39 7.06 11.71
N SER A 125 18.85 6.19 10.84
CA SER A 125 18.64 6.47 9.42
C SER A 125 17.71 5.42 8.82
N ALA A 126 16.59 5.84 8.19
CA ALA A 126 15.96 4.98 7.19
C ALA A 126 16.97 4.81 6.05
N PRO A 127 17.33 3.58 5.61
CA PRO A 127 18.19 3.44 4.45
C PRO A 127 17.46 4.08 3.28
N ILE A 128 17.99 5.20 2.77
CA ILE A 128 17.56 5.82 1.53
C ILE A 128 17.86 4.79 0.45
N ARG A 129 16.89 3.91 0.17
CA ARG A 129 16.94 3.07 -1.02
C ARG A 129 16.79 4.04 -2.18
N PRO A 130 17.81 4.22 -3.04
CA PRO A 130 17.61 5.02 -4.24
C PRO A 130 16.42 4.43 -5.00
N PRO A 131 15.54 5.28 -5.56
CA PRO A 131 14.40 4.79 -6.34
C PRO A 131 14.94 3.82 -7.39
N GLN A 132 14.50 2.56 -7.33
CA GLN A 132 14.88 1.60 -8.35
C GLN A 132 14.38 2.15 -9.69
N PRO A 133 15.25 2.22 -10.72
CA PRO A 133 14.80 2.63 -12.04
C PRO A 133 13.65 1.71 -12.45
N VAL A 134 12.57 2.31 -12.96
CA VAL A 134 11.41 1.60 -13.47
C VAL A 134 11.91 0.54 -14.46
N PRO A 135 11.57 -0.76 -14.29
CA PRO A 135 12.05 -1.78 -15.20
C PRO A 135 11.59 -1.42 -16.61
N ALA A 136 12.55 -1.21 -17.52
CA ALA A 136 12.26 -1.15 -18.95
C ALA A 136 11.58 -2.46 -19.35
N ALA A 137 10.73 -2.41 -20.38
CA ALA A 137 9.75 -3.45 -20.76
C ALA A 137 10.30 -4.89 -21.01
N SER A 138 11.59 -5.14 -20.83
CA SER A 138 12.19 -6.47 -20.64
C SER A 138 13.39 -6.34 -19.68
N ASP A 139 13.26 -6.89 -18.46
CA ASP A 139 14.42 -7.06 -17.59
C ASP A 139 15.28 -8.21 -18.15
N ARG A 140 16.31 -7.85 -18.94
CA ARG A 140 17.22 -8.80 -19.58
C ARG A 140 17.96 -9.69 -18.58
N MET A 141 18.16 -9.23 -17.34
CA MET A 141 18.77 -10.03 -16.29
C MET A 141 17.79 -11.10 -15.77
N ALA A 142 16.52 -10.73 -15.63
CA ALA A 142 15.45 -11.67 -15.27
C ALA A 142 15.22 -12.72 -16.37
N GLU A 143 15.23 -12.31 -17.65
CA GLU A 143 15.13 -13.20 -18.81
C GLU A 143 16.29 -14.22 -18.84
N ALA A 144 17.54 -13.74 -18.66
CA ALA A 144 18.70 -14.61 -18.61
C ALA A 144 18.62 -15.63 -17.47
N LEU A 145 18.19 -15.20 -16.28
CA LEU A 145 18.00 -16.10 -15.14
C LEU A 145 16.93 -17.17 -15.41
N ALA A 146 15.81 -16.78 -16.03
CA ALA A 146 14.75 -17.70 -16.41
C ALA A 146 15.23 -18.73 -17.44
N ALA A 147 15.97 -18.29 -18.47
CA ALA A 147 16.53 -19.16 -19.50
C ALA A 147 17.53 -20.18 -18.94
N VAL A 148 18.43 -19.76 -18.04
CA VAL A 148 19.39 -20.67 -17.38
C VAL A 148 18.67 -21.71 -16.51
N LYS A 149 17.64 -21.30 -15.76
CA LYS A 149 16.82 -22.23 -14.97
C LYS A 149 16.08 -23.24 -15.83
N ALA A 150 15.51 -22.80 -16.95
CA ALA A 150 14.82 -23.67 -17.90
C ALA A 150 15.78 -24.68 -18.55
N ALA A 151 16.97 -24.23 -18.98
CA ALA A 151 18.01 -25.11 -19.50
C ALA A 151 18.44 -26.17 -18.47
N ALA A 152 18.61 -25.77 -17.20
CA ALA A 152 18.95 -26.71 -16.12
C ALA A 152 17.83 -27.73 -15.86
N ALA A 153 16.56 -27.33 -15.96
CA ALA A 153 15.43 -28.26 -15.86
C ALA A 153 15.44 -29.27 -17.02
N ALA A 154 15.57 -28.82 -18.26
CA ALA A 154 15.62 -29.70 -19.42
C ALA A 154 16.78 -30.72 -19.36
N VAL A 155 17.94 -30.35 -18.80
CA VAL A 155 19.05 -31.31 -18.58
C VAL A 155 18.69 -32.34 -17.50
N ARG A 156 18.08 -31.94 -16.39
CA ARG A 156 17.63 -32.88 -15.34
C ARG A 156 16.53 -33.82 -15.82
N ASP A 157 15.63 -33.32 -16.65
CA ASP A 157 14.50 -34.07 -17.20
C ASP A 157 14.93 -35.00 -18.36
N GLY A 158 16.24 -35.05 -18.67
CA GLY A 158 16.80 -35.99 -19.63
C GLY A 158 16.66 -35.57 -21.10
N ALA A 159 16.24 -34.33 -21.39
CA ALA A 159 16.06 -33.85 -22.75
C ALA A 159 17.35 -33.87 -23.60
N TYR A 160 18.51 -33.94 -22.94
CA TYR A 160 19.84 -34.02 -23.57
C TYR A 160 20.53 -35.39 -23.42
N GLY A 161 19.84 -36.39 -22.85
CA GLY A 161 20.38 -37.71 -22.57
C GLY A 161 21.49 -37.73 -21.51
N HIS A 162 22.20 -38.85 -21.40
CA HIS A 162 23.35 -39.02 -20.51
C HIS A 162 24.67 -38.85 -21.25
N ALA A 163 25.71 -38.41 -20.53
CA ALA A 163 27.04 -38.31 -21.10
C ALA A 163 27.55 -39.71 -21.52
N PRO A 164 28.18 -39.84 -22.71
CA PRO A 164 28.74 -41.10 -23.16
C PRO A 164 29.95 -41.50 -22.29
N ALA A 165 30.15 -42.81 -22.12
CA ALA A 165 31.26 -43.36 -21.34
C ALA A 165 32.64 -42.97 -21.90
N GLU A 166 32.73 -42.71 -23.22
CA GLU A 166 33.95 -42.30 -23.92
C GLU A 166 34.40 -40.86 -23.60
N GLY A 167 33.54 -40.06 -22.97
CA GLY A 167 33.89 -38.75 -22.43
C GLY A 167 32.92 -37.64 -22.79
N ALA A 168 32.54 -36.84 -21.79
CA ALA A 168 31.57 -35.75 -21.95
C ALA A 168 32.07 -34.61 -22.86
N ARG A 169 33.39 -34.43 -23.01
CA ARG A 169 33.99 -33.25 -23.66
C ARG A 169 33.72 -33.15 -25.17
N SER A 170 33.47 -34.27 -25.84
CA SER A 170 33.12 -34.31 -27.27
C SER A 170 31.64 -33.98 -27.52
N THR A 171 30.80 -34.00 -26.48
CA THR A 171 29.36 -33.79 -26.61
C THR A 171 29.03 -32.33 -26.93
N ARG A 172 27.95 -32.12 -27.70
CA ARG A 172 27.40 -30.79 -27.94
C ARG A 172 27.01 -30.09 -26.64
N THR A 173 26.43 -30.82 -25.69
CA THR A 173 26.00 -30.31 -24.38
C THR A 173 27.17 -29.74 -23.57
N TYR A 174 28.33 -30.42 -23.57
CA TYR A 174 29.53 -29.92 -22.89
C TYR A 174 30.12 -28.68 -23.58
N ARG A 175 30.12 -28.63 -24.92
CA ARG A 175 30.56 -27.43 -25.67
C ARG A 175 29.68 -26.21 -25.35
N LEU A 176 28.36 -26.38 -25.36
CA LEU A 176 27.41 -25.33 -24.97
C LEU A 176 27.58 -24.89 -23.52
N TRP A 177 27.85 -25.82 -22.59
CA TRP A 177 28.18 -25.48 -21.21
C TRP A 177 29.46 -24.64 -21.10
N SER A 178 30.48 -24.97 -21.88
CA SER A 178 31.76 -24.25 -21.90
C SER A 178 31.57 -22.82 -22.43
N GLU A 179 30.78 -22.66 -23.50
CA GLU A 179 30.39 -21.35 -24.05
C GLU A 179 29.57 -20.52 -23.05
N LEU A 180 28.61 -21.14 -22.36
CA LEU A 180 27.79 -20.47 -21.34
C LEU A 180 28.65 -20.02 -20.14
N THR A 181 29.63 -20.82 -19.74
CA THR A 181 30.56 -20.47 -18.65
C THR A 181 31.44 -19.29 -19.04
N GLU A 182 31.97 -19.26 -20.27
CA GLU A 182 32.76 -18.12 -20.76
C GLU A 182 31.89 -16.85 -20.88
N ALA A 183 30.62 -16.97 -21.29
CA ALA A 183 29.70 -15.84 -21.36
C ALA A 183 29.32 -15.29 -19.97
N LEU A 184 29.27 -16.14 -18.93
CA LEU A 184 28.94 -15.72 -17.56
C LEU A 184 30.15 -15.16 -16.81
N ASP A 185 31.26 -15.90 -16.79
CA ASP A 185 32.41 -15.67 -15.90
C ASP A 185 33.75 -15.49 -16.65
N GLY A 186 33.73 -15.48 -17.98
CA GLY A 186 34.91 -15.36 -18.83
C GLY A 186 35.68 -14.04 -18.70
N SER A 187 36.82 -13.98 -19.38
CA SER A 187 37.83 -12.94 -19.12
C SER A 187 37.65 -11.64 -19.90
N ARG A 188 36.98 -11.67 -21.06
CA ARG A 188 36.95 -10.56 -22.04
C ARG A 188 35.60 -9.88 -22.21
N GLN A 189 34.50 -10.62 -22.30
CA GLN A 189 33.14 -10.09 -22.58
C GLN A 189 32.08 -10.86 -21.79
N SER A 190 32.31 -11.06 -20.50
CA SER A 190 31.40 -11.81 -19.64
C SER A 190 30.42 -10.92 -18.89
N LEU A 191 29.29 -11.50 -18.50
CA LEU A 191 28.30 -10.85 -17.64
C LEU A 191 28.93 -10.35 -16.33
N LEU A 192 29.81 -11.15 -15.72
CA LEU A 192 30.53 -10.80 -14.50
C LEU A 192 31.38 -9.54 -14.68
N ARG A 193 32.10 -9.40 -15.80
CA ARG A 193 32.90 -8.20 -16.09
C ARG A 193 32.04 -6.96 -16.26
N ALA A 194 30.95 -7.05 -17.02
CA ALA A 194 30.01 -5.95 -17.19
C ALA A 194 29.42 -5.49 -15.83
N LEU A 195 29.09 -6.44 -14.95
CA LEU A 195 28.61 -6.14 -13.60
C LEU A 195 29.68 -5.50 -12.71
N GLN A 196 30.94 -5.91 -12.84
CA GLN A 196 32.07 -5.31 -12.12
C GLN A 196 32.36 -3.88 -12.58
N GLU A 197 32.39 -3.65 -13.90
CA GLU A 197 32.61 -2.32 -14.49
C GLU A 197 31.53 -1.31 -14.10
N LYS A 198 30.28 -1.78 -13.95
CA LYS A 198 29.16 -0.96 -13.47
C LYS A 198 29.01 -0.92 -11.96
N GLY A 199 29.93 -1.55 -11.22
CA GLY A 199 29.99 -1.49 -9.75
C GLY A 199 28.93 -2.31 -9.02
N PHE A 200 28.20 -3.19 -9.72
CA PHE A 200 27.21 -4.09 -9.11
C PHE A 200 27.85 -5.26 -8.38
N VAL A 201 29.06 -5.67 -8.77
CA VAL A 201 29.82 -6.78 -8.16
C VAL A 201 31.25 -6.33 -7.90
N LYS A 202 31.79 -6.61 -6.72
CA LYS A 202 33.21 -6.36 -6.42
C LYS A 202 34.07 -7.47 -7.02
N ALA A 203 35.17 -7.11 -7.68
CA ALA A 203 36.18 -8.08 -8.08
C ALA A 203 36.76 -8.75 -6.82
N ARG A 204 36.86 -10.08 -6.81
CA ARG A 204 37.65 -10.79 -5.79
C ARG A 204 39.09 -10.34 -5.96
N LYS A 205 39.67 -9.76 -4.92
CA LYS A 205 41.13 -9.57 -4.84
C LYS A 205 41.76 -10.96 -4.86
N ALA A 206 42.63 -11.21 -5.83
CA ALA A 206 43.55 -12.34 -5.83
C ALA A 206 44.59 -12.14 -4.71
#